data_AF-A0A9P7REG8-F1
#
_entry.id   AF-A0A9P7REG8-F1
#
_cell.length_a   1.000
_cell.length_b   1.000
_cell.length_c   1.000
_cell.angle_alpha   90.00
_cell.angle_beta   90.00
_cell.angle_gamma   90.00
#
_symmetry.space_group_name_H-M   'P 1'
#
loop_
_entity.id
_entity.type
_entity.pdbx_description
1 polymer ?
#
loop_
_entity_poly.entity_id
_entity_poly.type
_entity_poly.pdbx_seq_one_letter_code
_entity_poly.pdbx_strand_id
1 'polypeptide(L)'
;MASIAPTTFNLLFILLFGFINVTKAAGVAVTDVLGRPQCTVFAKGDQVSDVDNILEAFNICGTSGTIIFPEDENYWIDRKLNPLVRDVNIQWRGEWT
;
A
#
# COMPACT_ATOMS: atom_id res chain seq x y z
N MET A 1 -52.01 -4.37 8.68
CA MET A 1 -51.31 -3.79 7.52
C MET A 1 -51.39 -2.27 7.66
N ALA A 2 -50.31 -1.61 8.04
CA ALA A 2 -50.20 -0.16 7.95
C ALA A 2 -48.73 0.13 7.67
N SER A 3 -48.47 0.54 6.43
CA SER A 3 -47.17 0.87 5.87
C SER A 3 -46.73 2.22 6.42
N ILE A 4 -45.62 2.26 7.15
CA ILE A 4 -44.95 3.51 7.51
C ILE A 4 -43.85 3.72 6.47
N ALA A 5 -44.07 4.64 5.53
CA ALA A 5 -43.12 5.00 4.49
C ALA A 5 -41.94 5.79 5.09
N PRO A 6 -40.67 5.42 4.84
CA PRO A 6 -39.52 6.18 5.32
C PRO A 6 -39.17 7.26 4.29
N THR A 7 -40.03 8.27 4.16
CA THR A 7 -39.65 9.54 3.54
C THR A 7 -39.34 10.53 4.65
N THR A 8 -38.17 11.17 4.58
CA THR A 8 -37.66 12.27 5.43
C THR A 8 -36.73 11.96 6.62
N PHE A 9 -35.95 10.89 6.59
CA PHE A 9 -34.87 10.68 7.59
C PHE A 9 -33.48 10.61 6.95
N ASN A 10 -33.07 11.66 6.24
CA ASN A 10 -31.77 11.61 5.52
C ASN A 10 -31.06 12.95 5.32
N LEU A 11 -31.14 13.86 6.30
CA LEU A 11 -30.28 15.05 6.34
C LEU A 11 -29.56 15.27 7.68
N LEU A 12 -29.98 14.61 8.77
CA LEU A 12 -29.40 14.83 10.09
C LEU A 12 -28.33 13.78 10.49
N PHE A 13 -28.26 12.64 9.81
CA PHE A 13 -27.35 11.54 10.19
C PHE A 13 -25.93 11.68 9.62
N ILE A 14 -25.74 12.50 8.58
CA ILE A 14 -24.42 12.77 7.96
C ILE A 14 -23.56 13.69 8.84
N LEU A 15 -24.18 14.48 9.74
CA LEU A 15 -23.47 15.42 10.62
C LEU A 15 -22.84 14.78 11.87
N LEU A 16 -23.20 13.53 12.21
CA LEU A 16 -22.70 12.84 13.42
C LEU A 16 -21.67 11.74 13.13
N PHE A 17 -21.60 11.24 11.90
CA PHE A 17 -20.62 10.23 11.48
C PHE A 17 -19.89 10.74 10.23
N GLY A 18 -19.02 11.74 10.42
CA GLY A 18 -18.09 12.14 9.37
C GLY A 18 -17.31 10.91 8.89
N PHE A 19 -17.29 10.66 7.59
CA PHE A 19 -16.45 9.64 6.98
C PHE A 19 -14.99 9.96 7.30
N ILE A 20 -14.42 9.27 8.30
CA ILE A 20 -12.98 9.32 8.56
C ILE A 20 -12.33 8.55 7.41
N ASN A 21 -11.78 9.26 6.43
CA ASN A 21 -10.92 8.65 5.42
C ASN A 21 -9.63 8.22 6.14
N VAL A 22 -9.52 6.93 6.46
CA VAL A 22 -8.29 6.34 6.99
C VAL A 22 -7.34 6.16 5.80
N THR A 23 -6.36 7.04 5.65
CA THR A 23 -5.30 6.87 4.66
C THR A 23 -4.30 5.83 5.17
N LYS A 24 -3.98 4.82 4.34
CA LYS A 24 -2.90 3.88 4.64
C LYS A 24 -1.56 4.63 4.52
N ALA A 25 -0.63 4.37 5.44
CA ALA A 25 0.69 4.98 5.39
C ALA A 25 1.53 4.33 4.28
N ALA A 26 1.87 5.11 3.25
CA ALA A 26 2.79 4.69 2.19
C ALA A 26 4.24 4.66 2.69
N GLY A 27 5.11 3.89 2.01
CA GLY A 27 6.55 3.86 2.30
C GLY A 27 7.13 2.45 2.34
N VAL A 28 8.28 2.31 3.00
CA VAL A 28 8.97 1.03 3.17
C VAL A 28 9.09 0.71 4.67
N ALA A 29 8.44 -0.36 5.12
CA ALA A 29 8.65 -0.89 6.46
C ALA A 29 9.79 -1.90 6.43
N VAL A 30 10.79 -1.72 7.30
CA VAL A 30 11.96 -2.59 7.38
C VAL A 30 11.93 -3.40 8.68
N THR A 31 12.13 -4.70 8.57
CA THR A 31 12.25 -5.62 9.69
C THR A 31 13.45 -6.55 9.48
N ASP A 32 13.95 -7.17 10.54
CA ASP A 32 14.94 -8.24 10.45
C ASP A 32 14.27 -9.58 10.76
N VAL A 33 14.45 -10.56 9.88
CA VAL A 33 13.94 -11.92 10.06
C VAL A 33 15.11 -12.88 10.00
N LEU A 34 15.56 -13.34 11.18
CA LEU A 34 16.67 -14.30 11.32
C LEU A 34 17.99 -13.79 10.71
N GLY A 35 18.30 -12.51 10.88
CA GLY A 35 19.49 -11.87 10.33
C GLY A 35 19.37 -11.49 8.85
N ARG A 36 18.16 -11.56 8.30
CA ARG A 36 17.85 -11.20 6.91
C ARG A 36 16.95 -9.95 6.89
N PRO A 37 17.34 -8.85 6.22
CA PRO A 37 16.47 -7.69 6.13
C PRO A 37 15.24 -8.01 5.28
N GLN A 38 14.08 -7.57 5.73
CA GLN A 38 12.79 -7.72 5.06
C GLN A 38 12.13 -6.33 4.92
N CYS A 39 11.89 -5.93 3.67
CA CYS A 39 11.25 -4.68 3.30
C CYS A 39 9.84 -4.96 2.81
N THR A 40 8.83 -4.41 3.47
CA THR A 40 7.45 -4.39 2.97
C THR A 40 7.18 -3.03 2.35
N VAL A 41 6.75 -3.02 1.08
CA VAL A 41 6.53 -1.80 0.31
C VAL A 41 5.04 -1.49 0.28
N PHE A 42 4.63 -0.35 0.81
CA PHE A 42 3.25 0.13 0.79
C PHE A 42 3.10 1.19 -0.31
N ALA A 43 2.09 1.03 -1.16
CA ALA A 43 1.86 1.94 -2.28
C ALA A 43 1.36 3.29 -1.77
N LYS A 44 1.60 4.33 -2.57
CA LYS A 44 1.12 5.69 -2.29
C LYS A 44 -0.35 5.87 -2.63
N GLY A 45 -0.89 5.08 -3.54
CA GLY A 45 -2.25 5.24 -4.06
C GLY A 45 -2.39 6.44 -4.99
N ASP A 46 -3.62 6.70 -5.44
CA ASP A 46 -4.00 7.90 -6.21
C ASP A 46 -3.12 8.20 -7.45
N GLN A 47 -2.60 7.16 -8.13
CA GLN A 47 -1.66 7.26 -9.26
C GLN A 47 -0.39 8.06 -8.94
N VAL A 48 -0.02 8.16 -7.66
CA VAL A 48 1.24 8.74 -7.24
C VAL A 48 2.33 7.68 -7.42
N SER A 49 3.42 8.04 -8.10
CA SER A 49 4.49 7.10 -8.42
C SER A 49 5.14 6.46 -7.20
N ASP A 50 5.18 5.13 -7.21
CA ASP A 50 5.81 4.29 -6.19
C ASP A 50 7.29 4.04 -6.43
N VAL A 51 7.85 4.54 -7.53
CA VAL A 51 9.24 4.25 -7.93
C VAL A 51 10.26 4.57 -6.83
N ASP A 52 10.08 5.66 -6.08
CA ASP A 52 11.00 5.99 -4.97
C ASP A 52 10.93 4.95 -3.84
N ASN A 53 9.73 4.54 -3.43
CA ASN A 53 9.56 3.53 -2.37
C ASN A 53 10.12 2.18 -2.83
N ILE A 54 9.89 1.82 -4.11
CA ILE A 54 10.39 0.58 -4.69
C ILE A 54 11.92 0.61 -4.73
N LEU A 55 12.55 1.68 -5.21
CA LEU A 55 14.00 1.81 -5.25
C LEU A 55 14.63 1.85 -3.86
N GLU A 56 13.97 2.48 -2.89
CA GLU A 56 14.40 2.47 -1.49
C GLU A 56 14.40 1.04 -0.92
N ALA A 57 13.34 0.26 -1.15
CA ALA A 57 13.27 -1.14 -0.73
C ALA A 57 14.38 -1.99 -1.37
N PHE A 58 14.68 -1.77 -2.66
CA PHE A 58 15.82 -2.42 -3.31
C PHE A 58 17.18 -1.94 -2.79
N ASN A 59 17.32 -0.67 -2.41
CA ASN A 59 18.56 -0.17 -1.81
C ASN A 59 18.83 -0.82 -0.44
N ILE A 60 17.77 -1.01 0.38
CA ILE A 60 17.88 -1.57 1.73
C ILE A 60 17.96 -3.10 1.71
N CYS A 61 17.03 -3.75 1.01
CA CYS A 61 16.85 -5.20 1.03
C CYS A 61 17.27 -5.92 -0.26
N GLY A 62 17.79 -5.21 -1.26
CA GLY A 62 18.20 -5.79 -2.54
C GLY A 62 19.46 -6.63 -2.49
N THR A 63 20.16 -6.69 -1.36
CA THR A 63 21.28 -7.62 -1.10
C THR A 63 20.93 -8.57 0.02
N SER A 64 20.87 -9.88 -0.29
CA SER A 64 20.60 -10.94 0.69
C SER A 64 19.33 -10.72 1.52
N GLY A 65 18.35 -9.96 1.01
CA GLY A 65 17.14 -9.55 1.72
C GLY A 65 15.84 -10.07 1.09
N THR A 66 14.73 -9.77 1.75
CA THR A 66 13.37 -10.06 1.25
C THR A 66 12.66 -8.76 0.94
N ILE A 67 12.01 -8.65 -0.22
CA ILE A 67 11.13 -7.53 -0.53
C ILE A 67 9.71 -8.09 -0.72
N ILE A 68 8.72 -7.47 -0.07
CA ILE A 68 7.33 -7.90 -0.09
C ILE A 68 6.48 -6.76 -0.62
N PHE A 69 5.70 -7.06 -1.65
CA PHE A 69 4.64 -6.23 -2.19
C PHE A 69 3.29 -6.87 -1.81
N PRO A 70 2.57 -6.39 -0.76
CA PRO A 70 1.37 -7.02 -0.22
C PRO A 70 0.17 -7.10 -1.18
N GLU A 71 -0.75 -8.06 -0.96
CA GLU A 71 -1.92 -8.33 -1.81
C GLU A 71 -2.96 -7.20 -1.88
N ASP A 72 -2.98 -6.31 -0.88
CA ASP A 72 -3.93 -5.21 -0.77
C ASP A 72 -3.39 -3.87 -1.31
N GLU A 73 -2.28 -3.92 -2.04
CA GLU A 73 -1.61 -2.76 -2.63
C GLU A 73 -1.76 -2.73 -4.15
N ASN A 74 -1.89 -1.52 -4.71
CA ASN A 74 -1.85 -1.29 -6.16
C ASN A 74 -0.77 -0.25 -6.47
N TYR A 75 0.29 -0.68 -7.14
CA TYR A 75 1.47 0.14 -7.43
C TYR A 75 1.37 0.84 -8.77
N TRP A 76 1.85 2.08 -8.82
CA TRP A 76 1.94 2.88 -10.03
C TRP A 76 3.40 3.21 -10.37
N ILE A 77 3.86 2.82 -11.56
CA ILE A 77 5.23 3.08 -12.06
C ILE A 77 5.18 4.12 -13.17
N ASP A 78 5.52 5.37 -12.87
CA ASP A 78 5.51 6.48 -13.84
C ASP A 78 6.82 6.67 -14.62
N ARG A 79 7.91 6.04 -14.17
CA ARG A 79 9.25 6.19 -14.74
C ARG A 79 10.03 4.88 -14.67
N LYS A 80 11.13 4.83 -15.42
CA LYS A 80 11.99 3.64 -15.48
C LYS A 80 12.47 3.23 -14.09
N LEU A 81 12.24 1.97 -13.76
CA LEU A 81 12.71 1.31 -12.55
C LEU A 81 13.98 0.52 -12.90
N ASN A 82 15.11 0.81 -12.23
CA ASN A 82 16.38 0.12 -12.46
C ASN A 82 17.04 -0.27 -11.12
N PRO A 83 16.53 -1.30 -10.43
CA PRO A 83 17.05 -1.71 -9.14
C PRO A 83 18.28 -2.62 -9.31
N LEU A 84 19.25 -2.49 -8.40
CA LEU A 84 20.36 -3.43 -8.29
C LEU A 84 19.98 -4.55 -7.32
N VAL A 85 20.19 -5.80 -7.72
CA VAL A 85 19.79 -6.98 -6.95
C VAL A 85 20.90 -8.01 -6.83
N ARG A 86 21.04 -8.61 -5.65
CA ARG A 86 21.95 -9.74 -5.39
C ARG A 86 21.37 -10.59 -4.27
N ASP A 87 21.08 -11.87 -4.53
CA ASP A 87 20.54 -12.80 -3.51
C ASP A 87 19.26 -12.29 -2.83
N VAL A 88 18.39 -11.63 -3.59
CA VAL A 88 17.12 -11.09 -3.08
C VAL A 88 16.00 -12.10 -3.30
N ASN A 89 15.13 -12.26 -2.30
CA ASN A 89 13.83 -12.91 -2.51
C ASN A 89 12.77 -11.82 -2.66
N ILE A 90 11.97 -11.87 -3.72
CA ILE A 90 10.94 -10.86 -3.97
C ILE A 90 9.58 -11.55 -4.02
N GLN A 91 8.65 -11.05 -3.22
CA GLN A 91 7.28 -11.55 -3.14
C GLN A 91 6.34 -10.54 -3.77
N TRP A 92 5.95 -10.83 -5.01
CA TRP A 92 5.02 -10.02 -5.80
C TRP A 92 3.59 -10.49 -5.53
N ARG A 93 2.90 -9.84 -4.59
CA ARG A 93 1.53 -10.22 -4.25
C ARG A 93 0.51 -9.13 -4.57
N GLY A 94 0.93 -7.86 -4.61
CA GLY A 94 0.08 -6.74 -4.99
C GLY A 94 -0.09 -6.58 -6.50
N GLU A 95 -0.98 -5.66 -6.86
CA GLU A 95 -1.37 -5.31 -8.23
C GLU A 95 -0.51 -4.19 -8.80
N TRP A 96 -0.44 -4.10 -10.13
CA TRP A 96 0.41 -3.14 -10.86
C TRP A 96 -0.42 -2.50 -11.96
N THR A 97 -0.62 -1.18 -11.91
CA THR A 97 -1.46 -0.43 -12.87
C THR A 97 -0.71 0.66 -13.60
#